data_AF-A0A0D6A3F5-F1
#
_entry.id   AF-A0A0D6A3F5-F1
#
_cell.length_a   1.000
_cell.length_b   1.000
_cell.length_c   1.000
_cell.angle_alpha   90.00
_cell.angle_beta   90.00
_cell.angle_gamma   90.00
#
_symmetry.space_group_name_H-M   'P 1'
#
loop_
_entity.id
_entity.type
_entity.pdbx_description
1 polymer ?
#
loop_
_entity_poly.entity_id
_entity_poly.type
_entity_poly.pdbx_seq_one_letter_code
_entity_poly.pdbx_strand_id
1 'polypeptide(L)'
;MADEKKTPEKKETPEQKEQNTLMAAMGLIANGGNAKSLAFEAIRLAKKGDIEGARKKLKDSDASLNKAHNSQTGMLTKEAQGDHIHVTLLVVHSQDHLMNAITFRDIAGEMVDLYEKLYKSGALKKDAK
;
A
#
# COMPACT_ATOMS: atom_id res chain seq x y z
N MET A 1 0.38 32.44 37.34
CA MET A 1 0.57 31.31 36.40
C MET A 1 -0.66 30.42 36.54
N ALA A 2 -1.56 30.46 35.55
CA ALA A 2 -2.75 29.62 35.55
C ALA A 2 -2.37 28.26 34.97
N ASP A 3 -2.61 27.21 35.74
CA ASP A 3 -2.51 25.81 35.32
C ASP A 3 -3.53 25.58 34.18
N GLU A 4 -3.07 25.49 32.94
CA GLU A 4 -3.89 25.01 31.83
C GLU A 4 -4.23 23.55 32.12
N LYS A 5 -5.43 23.32 32.68
CA LYS A 5 -6.04 22.00 32.80
C LYS A 5 -6.08 21.37 31.41
N LYS A 6 -5.10 20.53 31.11
CA LYS A 6 -5.10 19.61 29.97
C LYS A 6 -6.40 18.83 30.04
N THR A 7 -7.33 19.14 29.14
CA THR A 7 -8.63 18.46 29.04
C THR A 7 -8.36 16.95 29.01
N PRO A 8 -9.02 16.13 29.85
CA PRO A 8 -8.78 14.70 29.84
C PRO A 8 -9.18 14.15 28.47
N GLU A 9 -8.22 13.56 27.75
CA GLU A 9 -8.51 12.83 26.51
C GLU A 9 -9.56 11.76 26.83
N LYS A 10 -10.70 11.86 26.15
CA LYS A 10 -11.82 10.93 26.32
C LYS A 10 -11.36 9.58 25.77
N LYS A 11 -11.08 8.61 26.64
CA LYS A 11 -10.68 7.25 26.24
C LYS A 11 -11.79 6.63 25.36
N GLU A 12 -11.41 6.12 24.19
CA GLU A 12 -12.31 5.41 23.27
C GLU A 12 -12.94 4.19 23.97
N THR A 13 -14.22 3.89 23.67
CA THR A 13 -14.87 2.67 24.18
C THR A 13 -14.34 1.42 23.44
N PRO A 14 -14.51 0.20 24.00
CA PRO A 14 -14.13 -1.03 23.32
C PRO A 14 -14.77 -1.17 21.92
N GLU A 15 -16.06 -0.87 21.76
CA GLU A 15 -16.72 -0.95 20.44
C GLU A 15 -16.14 0.07 19.44
N GLN A 16 -15.80 1.28 19.91
CA GLN A 16 -15.17 2.30 19.04
C GLN A 16 -13.80 1.86 18.55
N LYS A 17 -12.98 1.24 19.41
CA LYS A 17 -11.67 0.71 19.03
C LYS A 17 -11.79 -0.42 18.01
N GLU A 18 -12.76 -1.31 18.19
CA GLU A 18 -13.01 -2.41 17.26
C GLU A 18 -13.47 -1.88 15.89
N GLN A 19 -14.41 -0.92 15.88
CA GLN A 19 -14.86 -0.27 14.64
C GLN A 19 -13.73 0.47 13.92
N ASN A 20 -12.87 1.20 14.64
CA ASN A 20 -11.71 1.88 14.08
C ASN A 20 -10.70 0.89 13.48
N THR A 21 -10.46 -0.22 14.17
CA THR A 21 -9.59 -1.32 13.69
C THR A 21 -10.16 -1.94 12.42
N LEU A 22 -11.46 -2.20 12.38
CA LEU A 22 -12.14 -2.72 11.20
C LEU A 22 -12.02 -1.77 10.01
N MET A 23 -12.26 -0.47 10.21
CA MET A 23 -12.11 0.54 9.16
C MET A 23 -10.67 0.62 8.64
N ALA A 24 -9.68 0.56 9.53
CA ALA A 24 -8.27 0.52 9.15
C ALA A 24 -7.94 -0.73 8.32
N ALA A 25 -8.41 -1.90 8.73
CA ALA A 25 -8.21 -3.17 8.01
C ALA A 25 -8.85 -3.14 6.61
N MET A 26 -10.09 -2.65 6.48
CA MET A 26 -10.73 -2.50 5.17
C MET A 26 -9.98 -1.50 4.27
N GLY A 27 -9.49 -0.41 4.85
CA GLY A 27 -8.65 0.57 4.15
C GLY A 27 -7.34 -0.03 3.63
N LEU A 28 -6.69 -0.89 4.43
CA LEU A 28 -5.50 -1.63 4.02
C LEU A 28 -5.79 -2.58 2.87
N ILE A 29 -6.86 -3.37 2.95
CA ILE A 29 -7.24 -4.32 1.89
C ILE A 29 -7.53 -3.57 0.58
N ALA A 30 -8.33 -2.51 0.63
CA ALA A 30 -8.72 -1.76 -0.55
C ALA A 30 -7.51 -1.09 -1.23
N ASN A 31 -6.70 -0.37 -0.46
CA ASN A 31 -5.54 0.35 -1.00
C ASN A 31 -4.41 -0.60 -1.43
N GLY A 32 -4.15 -1.66 -0.66
CA GLY A 32 -3.18 -2.70 -1.02
C GLY A 32 -3.60 -3.48 -2.27
N GLY A 33 -4.88 -3.83 -2.38
CA GLY A 33 -5.45 -4.46 -3.58
C GLY A 33 -5.35 -3.57 -4.83
N ASN A 34 -5.62 -2.28 -4.68
CA ASN A 34 -5.48 -1.31 -5.78
C ASN A 34 -4.02 -1.14 -6.20
N ALA A 35 -3.10 -0.97 -5.24
CA ALA A 35 -1.67 -0.87 -5.49
C ALA A 35 -1.15 -2.08 -6.29
N LYS A 36 -1.50 -3.30 -5.86
CA LYS A 36 -1.13 -4.53 -6.55
C LYS A 36 -1.65 -4.58 -7.99
N SER A 37 -2.92 -4.19 -8.19
CA SER A 37 -3.53 -4.16 -9.53
C SER A 37 -2.82 -3.18 -10.46
N LEU A 38 -2.50 -1.97 -9.98
CA LEU A 38 -1.76 -0.95 -10.73
C LEU A 38 -0.33 -1.41 -11.08
N ALA A 39 0.35 -2.08 -10.16
CA ALA A 39 1.66 -2.68 -10.42
C ALA A 39 1.59 -3.78 -11.50
N PHE A 40 0.53 -4.60 -11.51
CA PHE A 40 0.30 -5.57 -12.59
C PHE A 40 0.07 -4.90 -13.95
N GLU A 41 -0.71 -3.82 -13.97
CA GLU A 41 -0.91 -3.01 -15.18
C GLU A 41 0.41 -2.41 -15.68
N ALA A 42 1.27 -1.93 -14.79
CA ALA A 42 2.58 -1.41 -15.15
C ALA A 42 3.43 -2.46 -15.89
N ILE A 43 3.51 -3.68 -15.35
CA ILE A 43 4.22 -4.79 -16.01
C ILE A 43 3.62 -5.09 -17.38
N ARG A 44 2.28 -5.08 -17.52
CA ARG A 44 1.60 -5.33 -18.80
C ARG A 44 1.89 -4.25 -19.85
N LEU A 45 1.97 -2.97 -19.45
CA LEU A 45 2.33 -1.87 -20.34
C LEU A 45 3.80 -1.97 -20.76
N ALA A 46 4.70 -2.24 -19.81
CA ALA A 46 6.11 -2.41 -20.09
C ALA A 46 6.37 -3.59 -21.05
N LYS A 47 5.66 -4.71 -20.89
CA LYS A 47 5.68 -5.85 -21.81
C LYS A 47 5.34 -5.49 -23.26
N LYS A 48 4.55 -4.44 -23.48
CA LYS A 48 4.16 -3.94 -24.82
C LYS A 48 5.09 -2.83 -25.34
N GLY A 49 6.11 -2.45 -24.56
CA GLY A 49 7.03 -1.36 -24.87
C GLY A 49 6.49 0.03 -24.55
N ASP A 50 5.37 0.13 -23.82
CA ASP A 50 4.90 1.38 -23.23
C ASP A 50 5.52 1.58 -21.84
N ILE A 51 6.80 1.94 -21.85
CA ILE A 51 7.57 2.16 -20.61
C ILE A 51 7.06 3.40 -19.87
N GLU A 52 6.66 4.46 -20.57
CA GLU A 52 6.16 5.68 -19.95
C GLU A 52 4.83 5.43 -19.21
N GLY A 53 3.89 4.75 -19.87
CA GLY A 53 2.63 4.32 -19.25
C GLY A 53 2.87 3.39 -18.07
N ALA A 54 3.83 2.48 -18.16
CA ALA A 54 4.22 1.62 -17.05
C ALA A 54 4.72 2.41 -15.84
N ARG A 55 5.61 3.39 -16.04
CA ARG A 55 6.12 4.26 -14.97
C ARG A 55 5.01 5.08 -14.31
N LYS A 56 4.04 5.55 -15.10
CA LYS A 56 2.86 6.25 -14.57
C LYS A 56 2.04 5.34 -13.66
N LYS A 57 1.79 4.10 -14.08
CA LYS A 57 1.06 3.11 -13.26
C LYS A 57 1.80 2.72 -11.98
N LEU A 58 3.14 2.66 -12.00
CA LEU A 58 3.92 2.49 -10.77
C LEU A 58 3.75 3.67 -9.81
N LYS A 59 3.74 4.92 -10.30
CA LYS A 59 3.45 6.09 -9.45
C LYS A 59 2.04 6.05 -8.86
N ASP A 60 1.05 5.62 -9.63
CA ASP A 60 -0.32 5.46 -9.13
C ASP A 60 -0.39 4.36 -8.05
N SER A 61 0.40 3.28 -8.23
CA SER A 61 0.56 2.21 -7.24
C SER A 61 1.17 2.75 -5.95
N ASP A 62 2.23 3.57 -6.04
CA ASP A 62 2.89 4.22 -4.90
C ASP A 62 1.92 5.10 -4.10
N ALA A 63 1.08 5.87 -4.78
CA ALA A 63 0.07 6.70 -4.12
C ALA A 63 -0.94 5.86 -3.33
N SER A 64 -1.29 4.67 -3.82
CA SER A 64 -2.17 3.74 -3.11
C SER A 64 -1.46 3.06 -1.94
N LEU A 65 -0.21 2.62 -2.12
CA LEU A 65 0.61 2.05 -1.05
C LEU A 65 0.81 3.04 0.09
N ASN A 66 1.12 4.30 -0.21
CA ASN A 66 1.33 5.31 0.82
C ASN A 66 0.10 5.48 1.73
N LYS A 67 -1.12 5.43 1.17
CA LYS A 67 -2.36 5.49 1.96
C LYS A 67 -2.49 4.28 2.89
N ALA A 68 -2.22 3.08 2.37
CA ALA A 68 -2.26 1.86 3.18
C ALA A 68 -1.17 1.85 4.26
N HIS A 69 0.07 2.17 3.88
CA HIS A 69 1.23 2.21 4.75
C HIS A 69 1.06 3.20 5.91
N ASN A 70 0.45 4.36 5.67
CA ASN A 70 0.14 5.32 6.73
C ASN A 70 -0.85 4.72 7.75
N SER A 71 -1.86 3.97 7.30
CA SER A 71 -2.79 3.26 8.18
C SER A 71 -2.08 2.18 9.01
N GLN A 72 -1.22 1.38 8.37
CA GLN A 72 -0.40 0.37 9.06
C GLN A 72 0.52 1.00 10.10
N THR A 73 1.20 2.10 9.76
CA THR A 73 2.07 2.85 10.67
C THR A 73 1.29 3.36 11.88
N GLY A 74 0.08 3.87 11.68
CA GLY A 74 -0.80 4.32 12.75
C GLY A 74 -1.18 3.18 13.71
N MET A 75 -1.49 1.99 13.18
CA MET A 75 -1.77 0.81 14.00
C MET A 75 -0.56 0.36 14.82
N LEU A 76 0.63 0.28 14.21
CA LEU A 76 1.87 -0.07 14.91
C LEU A 76 2.25 0.97 15.99
N THR A 77 1.99 2.25 15.72
CA THR A 77 2.25 3.32 16.68
C THR A 77 1.35 3.19 17.91
N LYS A 78 0.06 2.87 17.73
CA LYS A 78 -0.87 2.62 18.83
C LYS A 78 -0.45 1.40 19.66
N GLU A 79 -0.08 0.31 18.99
CA GLU A 79 0.42 -0.91 19.63
C GLU A 79 1.66 -0.62 20.51
N ALA A 80 2.62 0.15 19.99
CA ALA A 80 3.84 0.54 20.71
C ALA A 80 3.57 1.48 21.91
N GLN A 81 2.46 2.23 21.88
CA GLN A 81 2.00 3.07 23.00
C GLN A 81 1.25 2.27 24.09
N GLY A 82 1.12 0.95 23.93
CA GLY A 82 0.41 0.07 24.85
C GLY A 82 -1.10 -0.05 24.57
N ASP A 83 -1.57 0.49 23.44
CA ASP A 83 -2.94 0.28 22.97
C ASP A 83 -3.00 -0.96 22.07
N HIS A 84 -3.04 -2.12 22.72
CA HIS A 84 -3.02 -3.41 22.03
C HIS A 84 -4.26 -3.61 21.16
N ILE A 85 -4.02 -3.88 19.88
CA ILE A 85 -5.08 -4.15 18.90
C ILE A 85 -5.54 -5.60 19.04
N HIS A 86 -6.85 -5.83 19.01
CA HIS A 86 -7.38 -7.19 18.93
C HIS A 86 -7.09 -7.80 17.55
N VAL A 87 -6.20 -8.78 17.51
CA VAL A 87 -5.81 -9.46 16.27
C VAL A 87 -6.92 -10.41 15.85
N THR A 88 -7.59 -10.07 14.74
CA THR A 88 -8.56 -10.94 14.06
C THR A 88 -8.00 -11.45 12.74
N LEU A 89 -8.63 -12.48 12.17
CA LEU A 89 -8.26 -12.99 10.83
C LEU A 89 -8.31 -11.87 9.78
N LEU A 90 -9.27 -10.96 9.88
CA LEU A 90 -9.40 -9.85 8.93
C LEU A 90 -8.25 -8.84 9.07
N VAL A 91 -7.79 -8.56 10.29
CA VAL A 91 -6.61 -7.69 10.52
C VAL A 91 -5.36 -8.34 9.92
N VAL A 92 -5.12 -9.63 10.19
CA VAL A 92 -3.99 -10.37 9.59
C VAL A 92 -4.07 -10.33 8.07
N HIS A 93 -5.22 -10.66 7.49
CA HIS A 93 -5.45 -10.63 6.05
C HIS A 93 -5.20 -9.24 5.44
N SER A 94 -5.57 -8.18 6.15
CA SER A 94 -5.32 -6.81 5.69
C SER A 94 -3.83 -6.45 5.64
N GLN A 95 -3.05 -6.95 6.60
CA GLN A 95 -1.59 -6.79 6.63
C GLN A 95 -0.94 -7.59 5.49
N ASP A 96 -1.41 -8.82 5.25
CA ASP A 96 -0.95 -9.65 4.13
C ASP A 96 -1.17 -8.94 2.78
N HIS A 97 -2.34 -8.32 2.60
CA HIS A 97 -2.64 -7.54 1.40
C HIS A 97 -1.65 -6.39 1.18
N LEU A 98 -1.34 -5.63 2.23
CA LEU A 98 -0.39 -4.53 2.15
C LEU A 98 1.02 -5.03 1.86
N MET A 99 1.53 -5.97 2.65
CA MET A 99 2.90 -6.46 2.50
C MET A 99 3.11 -7.14 1.13
N ASN A 100 2.14 -7.93 0.67
CA ASN A 100 2.21 -8.49 -0.68
C ASN A 100 2.17 -7.38 -1.75
N ALA A 101 1.40 -6.30 -1.56
CA ALA A 101 1.36 -5.21 -2.52
C ALA A 101 2.68 -4.43 -2.59
N ILE A 102 3.34 -4.20 -1.44
CA ILE A 102 4.67 -3.58 -1.37
C ILE A 102 5.68 -4.42 -2.17
N THR A 103 5.83 -5.70 -1.81
CA THR A 103 6.76 -6.61 -2.49
C THR A 103 6.47 -6.69 -3.99
N PHE A 104 5.19 -6.76 -4.37
CA PHE A 104 4.81 -6.86 -5.77
C PHE A 104 5.11 -5.57 -6.54
N ARG A 105 4.93 -4.39 -5.93
CA ARG A 105 5.29 -3.11 -6.53
C ARG A 105 6.79 -3.03 -6.77
N ASP A 106 7.61 -3.47 -5.82
CA ASP A 106 9.07 -3.42 -5.96
C ASP A 106 9.55 -4.33 -7.10
N ILE A 107 9.03 -5.56 -7.15
CA ILE A 107 9.30 -6.47 -8.26
C ILE A 107 8.77 -5.89 -9.58
N ALA A 108 7.61 -5.23 -9.60
CA ALA A 108 7.09 -4.60 -10.80
C ALA A 108 8.03 -3.49 -11.30
N GLY A 109 8.64 -2.71 -10.41
CA GLY A 109 9.68 -1.74 -10.74
C GLY A 109 10.86 -2.38 -11.47
N GLU A 110 11.45 -3.43 -10.88
CA GLU A 110 12.56 -4.18 -11.48
C GLU A 110 12.19 -4.80 -12.84
N MET A 111 10.96 -5.29 -12.99
CA MET A 111 10.46 -5.83 -14.25
C MET A 111 10.32 -4.75 -15.32
N VAL A 112 9.83 -3.56 -14.97
CA VAL A 112 9.75 -2.42 -15.91
C VAL A 112 11.15 -1.99 -16.34
N ASP A 113 12.11 -1.91 -15.43
CA ASP A 113 13.52 -1.60 -15.71
C ASP A 113 14.14 -2.65 -16.66
N LEU A 114 13.86 -3.92 -16.42
CA LEU A 114 14.32 -5.02 -17.26
C LEU A 114 13.74 -4.91 -18.68
N TYR A 115 12.44 -4.69 -18.82
CA TYR A 115 11.82 -4.49 -20.14
C TYR A 115 12.42 -3.28 -20.87
N GLU A 116 12.62 -2.17 -20.18
CA GLU A 116 13.25 -0.98 -20.75
C GLU A 116 14.66 -1.28 -21.29
N LYS A 117 15.48 -2.02 -20.54
CA LYS A 117 16.82 -2.47 -21.00
C LYS A 117 16.74 -3.39 -22.21
N LEU A 118 15.79 -4.33 -22.25
CA LEU A 118 15.60 -5.26 -23.37
C LEU A 118 15.15 -4.55 -24.66
N TYR A 119 14.32 -3.51 -24.56
CA TYR A 119 13.99 -2.68 -25.73
C TYR A 119 15.17 -1.84 -26.19
N LYS A 120 15.94 -1.24 -25.25
CA LYS A 120 17.13 -0.46 -25.58
C LYS A 120 18.24 -1.30 -26.21
N SER A 121 18.38 -2.56 -25.82
CA SER A 121 19.35 -3.49 -26.42
C SER A 121 18.91 -4.06 -27.77
N GLY A 122 17.66 -3.83 -28.18
CA GLY A 122 17.07 -4.41 -29.39
C GLY A 122 16.70 -5.89 -29.28
N ALA A 123 16.85 -6.50 -28.09
CA ALA A 123 16.44 -7.88 -27.83
C ALA A 123 14.91 -8.06 -27.91
N LEU A 124 14.15 -7.00 -27.58
CA LEU A 124 12.72 -6.92 -27.83
C LEU A 124 12.42 -5.81 -28.85
N LYS A 125 11.51 -6.11 -29.76
CA LYS A 125 10.90 -5.10 -30.65
C LYS A 125 9.53 -4.75 -30.09
N LYS A 126 9.15 -3.46 -30.15
CA LYS A 126 7.79 -3.07 -29.77
C LYS A 126 6.80 -3.83 -30.65
N ASP A 127 5.73 -4.36 -30.05
CA ASP A 127 4.66 -4.99 -30.82
C ASP A 127 4.17 -3.97 -31.85
N ALA A 128 4.36 -4.26 -33.13
CA ALA A 128 3.81 -3.45 -34.21
C ALA A 128 2.28 -3.56 -34.08
N LYS A 129 1.65 -2.44 -33.73
CA LYS A 129 0.20 -2.36 -33.63
C LYS A 129 -0.43 -2.38 -35.01
#